data_AF-A0A7C8YUD2-F1
#
_entry.id   AF-A0A7C8YUD2-F1
#
_cell.length_a   1.000
_cell.length_b   1.000
_cell.length_c   1.000
_cell.angle_alpha   90.00
_cell.angle_beta   90.00
_cell.angle_gamma   90.00
#
_symmetry.space_group_name_H-M   'P 1'
#
loop_
_entity.id
_entity.type
_entity.pdbx_description
1 polymer ?
#
loop_
_entity_poly.entity_id
_entity_poly.type
_entity_poly.pdbx_seq_one_letter_code
_entity_poly.pdbx_strand_id
1 'polypeptide(L)'
;QSLYIFNTQDIYSKRKHSKAMAKSFLSIALLCLIHLLFSFNFHGIVVQAASGDGQKVWCVAKPSSSDTELKNNIEYVCTQMGLDCTRIREGGACIFPDTLINHASVVMNLYFQKAGRATHNCDFSNSALIVLTDPSYGGCLYSYA
;
A
#
# COMPACT_ATOMS: atom_id res chain seq x y z
N GLN A 1 -32.67 52.51 52.47
CA GLN A 1 -31.28 52.02 52.66
C GLN A 1 -31.38 50.58 53.13
N SER A 2 -30.81 49.53 52.54
CA SER A 2 -29.58 49.36 51.75
C SER A 2 -29.77 48.13 50.82
N LEU A 3 -29.66 48.28 49.51
CA LEU A 3 -28.61 47.70 48.65
C LEU A 3 -28.24 46.22 48.95
N TYR A 4 -28.70 45.30 48.10
CA TYR A 4 -27.85 44.20 47.63
C TYR A 4 -27.81 44.26 46.10
N ILE A 5 -26.75 44.89 45.61
CA ILE A 5 -26.36 44.93 44.20
C ILE A 5 -25.95 43.50 43.83
N PHE A 6 -26.72 42.82 42.99
CA PHE A 6 -26.17 41.69 42.23
C PHE A 6 -25.17 42.28 41.22
N ASN A 7 -23.89 42.04 41.47
CA ASN A 7 -22.77 42.59 40.72
C ASN A 7 -22.80 42.14 39.24
N THR A 8 -22.73 43.09 38.31
CA THR A 8 -22.75 42.86 36.85
C THR A 8 -21.53 42.11 36.32
N GLN A 9 -20.44 42.03 37.09
CA GLN A 9 -19.23 41.26 36.75
C GLN A 9 -19.46 39.74 36.73
N ASP A 10 -20.37 39.20 37.54
CA ASP A 10 -20.61 37.75 37.65
C ASP A 10 -21.38 37.20 36.42
N ILE A 11 -22.34 37.98 35.91
CA ILE A 11 -23.12 37.67 34.69
C ILE A 11 -22.23 37.77 33.43
N TYR A 12 -21.21 38.62 33.45
CA TYR A 12 -20.24 38.74 32.36
C TYR A 12 -19.30 37.52 32.32
N SER A 13 -18.83 37.03 33.47
CA SER A 13 -17.97 35.84 33.57
C SER A 13 -18.67 34.55 33.15
N LYS A 14 -19.92 34.30 33.60
CA LYS A 14 -20.73 33.15 33.16
C LYS A 14 -21.04 33.17 31.66
N ARG A 15 -21.30 34.36 31.07
CA ARG A 15 -21.48 34.50 29.61
C ARG A 15 -20.19 34.24 28.83
N LYS A 16 -19.03 34.62 29.37
CA LYS A 16 -17.72 34.30 28.77
C LYS A 16 -17.43 32.80 28.83
N HIS A 17 -17.71 32.14 29.96
CA HIS A 17 -17.58 30.69 30.12
C HIS A 17 -18.55 29.90 29.21
N SER A 18 -19.82 30.29 29.14
CA SER A 18 -20.83 29.65 28.28
C SER A 18 -20.51 29.80 26.77
N LYS A 19 -20.02 30.96 26.34
CA LYS A 19 -19.55 31.18 24.95
C LYS A 19 -18.26 30.42 24.63
N ALA A 20 -17.37 30.23 25.61
CA ALA A 20 -16.16 29.43 25.44
C ALA A 20 -16.49 27.93 25.31
N MET A 21 -17.45 27.42 26.08
CA MET A 21 -17.93 26.05 25.96
C MET A 21 -18.64 25.81 24.62
N ALA A 22 -19.52 26.71 24.18
CA ALA A 22 -20.21 26.59 22.88
C ALA A 22 -19.23 26.59 21.68
N LYS A 23 -18.14 27.37 21.75
CA LYS A 23 -17.07 27.37 20.73
C LYS A 23 -16.24 26.08 20.74
N SER A 24 -16.02 25.49 21.91
CA SER A 24 -15.33 24.21 22.04
C SER A 24 -16.16 23.05 21.49
N PHE A 25 -17.47 23.00 21.77
CA PHE A 25 -18.38 21.98 21.20
C PHE A 25 -18.58 22.13 19.68
N LEU A 26 -18.65 23.37 19.16
CA LEU A 26 -18.69 23.64 17.72
C LEU A 26 -17.42 23.18 17.01
N SER A 27 -16.25 23.35 17.64
CA SER A 27 -14.96 22.91 17.10
C SER A 27 -14.83 21.39 17.08
N ILE A 28 -15.24 20.69 18.14
CA ILE A 28 -15.19 19.22 18.23
C ILE A 28 -16.18 18.59 17.23
N ALA A 29 -17.40 19.12 17.12
CA ALA A 29 -18.38 18.65 16.15
C ALA A 29 -17.89 18.79 14.71
N LEU A 30 -17.20 19.90 14.39
CA LEU A 30 -16.63 20.13 13.07
C LEU A 30 -15.46 19.17 12.77
N LEU A 31 -14.58 18.92 13.74
CA LEU A 31 -13.48 17.96 13.61
C LEU A 31 -14.00 16.52 13.44
N CYS A 32 -15.03 16.12 14.20
CA CYS A 32 -15.68 14.81 14.04
C CYS A 32 -16.33 14.64 12.66
N LEU A 33 -16.99 15.68 12.13
CA LEU A 33 -17.55 15.65 10.78
C LEU A 33 -16.46 15.53 9.71
N ILE A 34 -15.32 16.21 9.88
CA ILE A 34 -14.18 16.10 8.97
C ILE A 34 -13.57 14.69 9.03
N HIS A 35 -13.41 14.07 10.20
CA HIS A 35 -12.93 12.69 10.33
C HIS A 35 -13.89 11.66 9.72
N LEU A 36 -15.21 11.86 9.88
CA LEU A 36 -16.22 11.01 9.24
C LEU A 36 -16.13 11.13 7.70
N LEU A 37 -16.05 12.35 7.17
CA LEU A 37 -15.88 12.59 5.73
C LEU A 37 -14.56 12.02 5.19
N PHE A 38 -13.45 12.10 5.93
CA PHE A 38 -12.17 11.52 5.52
C PHE A 38 -12.20 9.99 5.49
N SER A 39 -12.98 9.36 6.37
CA SER A 39 -13.19 7.90 6.43
C SER A 39 -14.01 7.38 5.23
N PHE A 40 -14.97 8.17 4.73
CA PHE A 40 -15.76 7.81 3.55
C PHE A 40 -14.97 7.95 2.24
N ASN A 41 -13.94 8.80 2.19
CA ASN A 41 -13.11 8.99 0.99
C ASN A 41 -11.97 7.95 0.86
N PHE A 42 -11.76 7.07 1.85
CA PHE A 42 -10.73 6.03 1.80
C PHE A 42 -11.28 4.62 1.52
N HIS A 43 -12.55 4.49 1.13
CA HIS A 43 -13.04 3.26 0.48
C HIS A 43 -12.79 3.38 -1.02
N GLY A 44 -11.53 3.27 -1.42
CA GLY A 44 -11.21 2.92 -2.80
C GLY A 44 -11.90 1.61 -3.15
N ILE A 45 -12.67 1.59 -4.23
CA ILE A 45 -13.22 0.38 -4.79
C ILE A 45 -12.03 -0.48 -5.23
N VAL A 46 -11.66 -1.46 -4.42
CA VAL A 46 -10.73 -2.53 -4.84
C VAL A 46 -11.47 -3.35 -5.89
N VAL A 47 -11.15 -3.14 -7.16
CA VAL A 47 -11.53 -4.04 -8.23
C VAL A 47 -10.74 -5.33 -8.02
N GLN A 48 -11.35 -6.29 -7.33
CA GLN A 48 -10.85 -7.65 -7.24
C GLN A 48 -10.95 -8.26 -8.64
N ALA A 49 -9.86 -8.21 -9.41
CA ALA A 49 -9.75 -9.04 -10.59
C ALA A 49 -9.64 -10.49 -10.11
N ALA A 50 -10.71 -11.24 -10.33
CA ALA A 50 -10.72 -12.68 -10.12
C ALA A 50 -9.63 -13.29 -10.99
N SER A 51 -8.63 -13.91 -10.36
CA SER A 51 -7.73 -14.85 -11.02
C SER A 51 -8.61 -15.99 -11.52
N GLY A 52 -8.82 -16.08 -12.83
CA GLY A 52 -9.56 -17.17 -13.44
C GLY A 52 -8.95 -18.51 -13.03
N ASP A 53 -9.73 -19.32 -12.32
CA ASP A 53 -9.42 -20.70 -11.99
C ASP A 53 -9.27 -21.49 -13.30
N GLY A 54 -8.03 -21.54 -13.82
CA GLY A 54 -7.68 -22.32 -15.00
C GLY A 54 -6.55 -21.74 -15.84
N GLN A 55 -6.28 -20.43 -15.78
CA GLN A 55 -5.21 -19.83 -16.61
C GLN A 55 -3.91 -19.67 -15.82
N LYS A 56 -2.81 -20.21 -16.38
CA LYS A 56 -1.48 -19.99 -15.83
C LYS A 56 -1.06 -18.54 -16.07
N VAL A 57 -0.63 -17.89 -14.99
CA VAL A 57 -0.24 -16.48 -14.98
C VAL A 57 1.01 -16.30 -14.13
N TRP A 58 1.85 -15.36 -14.54
CA TRP A 58 3.09 -14.99 -13.87
C TRP A 58 3.17 -13.50 -13.68
N CYS A 59 3.98 -13.06 -12.72
CA CYS A 59 4.24 -11.65 -12.48
C CYS A 59 5.67 -11.31 -12.90
N VAL A 60 5.84 -10.34 -13.79
CA VAL A 60 7.17 -9.89 -14.26
C VAL A 60 7.32 -8.39 -14.11
N ALA A 61 8.56 -7.91 -14.10
CA ALA A 61 8.83 -6.47 -14.04
C ALA A 61 8.41 -5.78 -15.34
N LYS A 62 7.92 -4.53 -15.25
CA LYS A 62 7.61 -3.76 -16.45
C LYS A 62 8.89 -3.28 -17.14
N PRO A 63 8.95 -3.29 -18.48
CA PRO A 63 10.07 -2.71 -19.23
C PRO A 63 10.30 -1.22 -18.97
N SER A 64 9.26 -0.50 -18.55
CA SER A 64 9.32 0.95 -18.26
C SER A 64 9.76 1.28 -16.82
N SER A 65 10.01 0.27 -15.98
CA SER A 65 10.41 0.47 -14.59
C SER A 65 11.84 0.97 -14.47
N SER A 66 12.06 1.88 -13.51
CA SER A 66 13.38 2.40 -13.22
C SER A 66 14.24 1.40 -12.45
N ASP A 67 15.57 1.47 -12.60
CA ASP A 67 16.51 0.64 -11.84
C ASP A 67 16.31 0.72 -10.32
N THR A 68 15.91 1.90 -9.82
CA THR A 68 15.62 2.11 -8.40
C THR A 68 14.41 1.29 -7.96
N GLU A 69 13.30 1.31 -8.73
CA GLU A 69 12.12 0.50 -8.43
C GLU A 69 12.46 -0.99 -8.49
N LEU A 70 13.21 -1.43 -9.51
CA LEU A 70 13.60 -2.83 -9.67
C LEU A 70 14.45 -3.32 -8.49
N LYS A 71 15.42 -2.51 -8.02
CA LYS A 71 16.22 -2.82 -6.83
C LYS A 71 15.35 -2.90 -5.57
N ASN A 72 14.44 -1.95 -5.38
CA ASN A 72 13.52 -1.94 -4.25
C ASN A 72 12.61 -3.18 -4.26
N ASN A 73 12.14 -3.62 -5.42
CA ASN A 73 11.34 -4.83 -5.54
C ASN A 73 12.14 -6.08 -5.14
N ILE A 74 13.39 -6.18 -5.60
CA ILE A 74 14.28 -7.28 -5.22
C ILE A 74 14.50 -7.28 -3.70
N GLU A 75 14.85 -6.14 -3.13
CA GLU A 75 15.10 -6.00 -1.69
C GLU A 75 13.84 -6.32 -0.87
N TYR A 76 12.68 -5.82 -1.28
CA TYR A 76 11.39 -6.11 -0.65
C TYR A 76 11.13 -7.62 -0.57
N VAL A 77 11.26 -8.32 -1.70
CA VAL A 77 10.97 -9.76 -1.75
C VAL A 77 12.00 -10.58 -0.95
N CYS A 78 13.29 -10.29 -1.12
CA CYS A 78 14.34 -11.10 -0.52
C CYS A 78 14.50 -10.82 0.98
N THR A 79 14.49 -9.55 1.36
CA THR A 79 14.80 -9.12 2.73
C THR A 79 13.52 -9.02 3.56
N GLN A 80 12.51 -8.29 3.09
CA GLN A 80 11.32 -8.00 3.91
C GLN A 80 10.36 -9.19 3.97
N MET A 81 10.12 -9.85 2.82
CA MET A 81 9.29 -11.07 2.76
C MET A 81 10.06 -12.36 3.08
N GLY A 82 11.39 -12.27 3.21
CA GLY A 82 12.26 -13.40 3.55
C GLY A 82 12.20 -14.54 2.54
N LEU A 83 11.99 -14.25 1.25
CA LEU A 83 11.94 -15.27 0.21
C LEU A 83 13.33 -15.65 -0.28
N ASP A 84 13.49 -16.91 -0.68
CA ASP A 84 14.74 -17.42 -1.20
C ASP A 84 15.04 -16.84 -2.59
N CYS A 85 16.00 -15.93 -2.61
CA CYS A 85 16.50 -15.27 -3.82
C CYS A 85 17.82 -15.85 -4.34
N THR A 86 18.28 -17.02 -3.86
CA THR A 86 19.54 -17.64 -4.30
C THR A 86 19.60 -17.86 -5.81
N ARG A 87 18.45 -18.10 -6.46
CA ARG A 87 18.35 -18.31 -7.91
C ARG A 87 18.80 -17.12 -8.77
N ILE A 88 18.72 -15.89 -8.25
CA ILE A 88 19.15 -14.67 -8.94
C ILE A 88 20.53 -14.17 -8.48
N ARG A 89 21.19 -14.88 -7.57
CA ARG A 89 22.54 -14.55 -7.08
C ARG A 89 23.59 -15.35 -7.85
N GLU A 90 24.86 -15.06 -7.57
CA GLU A 90 25.99 -15.79 -8.14
C GLU A 90 25.83 -17.31 -7.95
N GLY A 91 26.02 -18.06 -9.04
CA GLY A 91 25.81 -19.51 -9.08
C GLY A 91 24.33 -19.95 -9.21
N GLY A 92 23.38 -19.02 -9.19
CA GLY A 92 21.96 -19.28 -9.37
C GLY A 92 21.57 -19.53 -10.84
N ALA A 93 20.48 -20.30 -11.04
CA ALA A 93 20.00 -20.67 -12.38
C ALA A 93 19.45 -19.49 -13.21
N CYS A 94 19.13 -18.37 -12.58
CA CYS A 94 18.52 -17.18 -13.18
C CYS A 94 19.42 -15.95 -13.11
N ILE A 95 20.74 -16.13 -13.00
CA ILE A 95 21.68 -14.99 -13.00
C ILE A 95 21.80 -14.35 -14.38
N PHE A 96 21.81 -15.15 -15.46
CA PHE A 96 21.92 -14.67 -16.83
C PHE A 96 20.55 -14.61 -17.52
N PRO A 97 20.21 -13.52 -18.24
CA PRO A 97 21.01 -12.31 -18.42
C PRO A 97 21.10 -11.46 -17.15
N ASP A 98 22.31 -10.97 -16.83
CA ASP A 98 22.60 -10.19 -15.62
C ASP A 98 22.08 -8.76 -15.74
N THR A 99 20.77 -8.63 -15.54
CA THR A 99 20.05 -7.36 -15.60
C THR A 99 19.04 -7.28 -14.46
N LEU A 100 18.80 -6.07 -13.96
CA LEU A 100 17.85 -5.83 -12.88
C LEU A 100 16.44 -6.28 -13.25
N ILE A 101 16.02 -6.08 -14.50
CA ILE A 101 14.67 -6.46 -14.94
C ILE A 101 14.45 -7.97 -14.89
N ASN A 102 15.47 -8.77 -15.22
CA ASN A 102 15.39 -10.23 -15.15
C ASN A 102 15.36 -10.71 -13.70
N HIS A 103 16.28 -10.21 -12.88
CA HIS A 103 16.36 -10.60 -11.47
C HIS A 103 15.08 -10.20 -10.72
N ALA A 104 14.57 -8.99 -10.96
CA ALA A 104 13.32 -8.50 -10.38
C ALA A 104 12.14 -9.37 -10.84
N SER A 105 12.02 -9.67 -12.13
CA SER A 105 10.93 -10.51 -12.65
C SER A 105 10.85 -11.88 -11.97
N VAL A 106 12.00 -12.53 -11.74
CA VAL A 106 12.05 -13.85 -11.09
C VAL A 106 11.54 -13.79 -9.65
N VAL A 107 12.01 -12.82 -8.85
CA VAL A 107 11.63 -12.73 -7.43
C VAL A 107 10.21 -12.17 -7.25
N MET A 108 9.79 -11.24 -8.11
CA MET A 108 8.41 -10.74 -8.14
C MET A 108 7.42 -11.85 -8.46
N ASN A 109 7.74 -12.74 -9.41
CA ASN A 109 6.94 -13.94 -9.65
C ASN A 109 6.92 -14.87 -8.43
N LEU A 110 8.06 -15.11 -7.78
CA LEU A 110 8.14 -15.96 -6.60
C LEU A 110 7.19 -15.47 -5.49
N TYR A 111 7.20 -14.16 -5.23
CA TYR A 111 6.27 -13.52 -4.31
C TYR A 111 4.81 -13.69 -4.77
N PHE A 112 4.52 -13.37 -6.03
CA PHE A 112 3.17 -13.42 -6.59
C PHE A 112 2.52 -14.81 -6.48
N GLN A 113 3.27 -15.87 -6.78
CA GLN A 113 2.79 -17.25 -6.61
C GLN A 113 2.55 -17.57 -5.13
N LYS A 114 3.52 -17.25 -4.25
CA LYS A 114 3.40 -17.52 -2.81
C LYS A 114 2.26 -16.75 -2.15
N ALA A 115 1.95 -15.55 -2.63
CA ALA A 115 0.88 -14.69 -2.13
C ALA A 115 -0.51 -15.03 -2.71
N GLY A 116 -0.65 -16.12 -3.47
CA GLY A 116 -1.95 -16.60 -3.95
C GLY A 116 -2.45 -15.93 -5.23
N ARG A 117 -1.55 -15.34 -6.04
CA ARG A 117 -1.83 -14.82 -7.39
C ARG A 117 -2.94 -13.76 -7.50
N ALA A 118 -3.34 -13.14 -6.41
CA ALA A 118 -4.25 -12.00 -6.48
C ALA A 118 -3.58 -10.84 -7.24
N THR A 119 -4.34 -10.12 -8.05
CA THR A 119 -3.77 -9.12 -8.98
C THR A 119 -2.98 -8.02 -8.28
N HIS A 120 -3.40 -7.61 -7.09
CA HIS A 120 -2.70 -6.61 -6.28
C HIS A 120 -1.31 -7.08 -5.80
N ASN A 121 -1.06 -8.40 -5.75
CA ASN A 121 0.26 -8.94 -5.42
C ASN A 121 1.27 -8.79 -6.56
N CYS A 122 0.81 -8.41 -7.76
CA CYS A 122 1.66 -8.07 -8.91
C CYS A 122 1.56 -6.58 -9.25
N ASP A 123 1.38 -5.70 -8.27
CA ASP A 123 1.43 -4.25 -8.51
C ASP A 123 2.86 -3.71 -8.37
N PHE A 124 3.53 -3.99 -7.25
CA PHE A 124 4.87 -3.48 -6.90
C PHE A 124 5.00 -1.97 -7.18
N SER A 125 4.06 -1.16 -6.69
CA SER A 125 4.03 0.28 -6.99
C SER A 125 3.99 0.56 -8.50
N ASN A 126 3.11 -0.15 -9.20
CA ASN A 126 2.92 -0.08 -10.65
C ASN A 126 4.17 -0.46 -11.49
N SER A 127 5.15 -1.14 -10.91
CA SER A 127 6.39 -1.57 -11.59
C SER A 127 6.38 -3.04 -12.03
N ALA A 128 5.25 -3.73 -11.88
CA ALA A 128 5.04 -5.11 -12.31
C ALA A 128 3.83 -5.27 -13.24
N LEU A 129 3.84 -6.32 -14.06
CA LEU A 129 2.69 -6.70 -14.89
C LEU A 129 2.48 -8.21 -14.85
N ILE A 130 1.21 -8.62 -15.00
CA ILE A 130 0.84 -10.02 -15.14
C ILE A 130 0.99 -10.44 -16.60
N VAL A 131 1.65 -11.56 -16.84
CA VAL A 131 1.75 -12.20 -18.15
C VAL A 131 1.05 -13.55 -18.17
N LEU A 132 0.48 -13.87 -19.33
CA LEU A 132 -0.19 -15.15 -19.61
C LEU A 132 0.73 -16.15 -20.32
N THR A 133 1.87 -15.67 -20.83
CA THR A 133 2.88 -16.50 -21.50
C THR A 133 3.97 -16.82 -20.50
N ASP A 134 4.40 -18.08 -20.44
CA ASP A 134 5.48 -18.54 -19.56
C ASP A 134 6.76 -17.75 -19.88
N PRO A 135 7.27 -16.93 -18.92
CA PRO A 135 8.46 -16.12 -19.14
C PRO A 135 9.77 -16.90 -18.90
N SER A 136 9.71 -18.22 -18.70
CA SER A 136 10.89 -19.07 -18.54
C SER A 136 11.76 -19.05 -19.79
N TYR A 137 13.08 -19.08 -19.59
CA TYR A 137 14.06 -19.08 -20.68
C TYR A 137 15.32 -19.84 -20.28
N GLY A 138 15.93 -20.56 -21.23
CA GLY A 138 17.14 -21.35 -20.97
C GLY A 138 16.97 -22.29 -19.77
N GLY A 139 17.83 -22.13 -18.76
CA GLY A 139 17.75 -22.85 -17.48
C GLY A 139 16.99 -22.11 -16.37
N CYS A 140 16.52 -20.89 -16.62
CA CYS A 140 15.77 -20.11 -15.64
C CYS A 140 14.27 -20.41 -15.73
N LEU A 141 13.78 -21.23 -14.81
CA LEU A 141 12.38 -21.63 -14.75
C LEU A 141 11.59 -20.75 -13.78
N TYR A 142 10.50 -20.15 -14.28
CA TYR A 142 9.56 -19.39 -13.47
C TYR A 142 8.56 -20.34 -12.82
N SER A 143 8.57 -20.38 -11.48
CA SER A 143 7.65 -21.21 -10.72
C SER A 143 6.19 -20.83 -10.97
N TYR A 144 5.33 -21.84 -11.01
CA TYR A 144 3.88 -21.72 -10.98
C TYR A 144 3.37 -22.74 -9.97
N ALA A 145 2.72 -22.29 -8.89
CA ALA A 145 2.26 -23.13 -7.78
C ALA A 145 0.99 -22.53 -7.21
#